data_AF-A0A0N4Z3E1-F1
#
_entry.id   AF-A0A0N4Z3E1-F1
#
_cell.length_a   1.000
_cell.length_b   1.000
_cell.length_c   1.000
_cell.angle_alpha   90.00
_cell.angle_beta   90.00
_cell.angle_gamma   90.00
#
_symmetry.space_group_name_H-M   'P 1'
#
loop_
_entity.id
_entity.type
_entity.pdbx_description
1 polymer ?
#
loop_
_entity_poly.entity_id
_entity_poly.type
_entity_poly.pdbx_seq_one_letter_code
_entity_poly.pdbx_strand_id
1 'polypeptide(L)'
;MNTKFLIFFLLTVLSTTAFSTCYYNSHSVYVDPIGTEENRKYNYGGKIYNTIDEVRKAVQNANTGYQISKEELTIDSTSYQPKLKFDLVKS
;
A
#
# COMPACT_ATOMS: atom_id res chain seq x y z
N MET A 1 40.34 -19.55 -14.94
CA MET A 1 39.07 -18.97 -14.42
C MET A 1 37.91 -19.78 -14.96
N ASN A 2 37.11 -20.39 -14.07
CA ASN A 2 35.97 -21.24 -14.43
C ASN A 2 34.76 -20.36 -14.80
N THR A 3 34.47 -20.21 -16.10
CA THR A 3 33.34 -19.42 -16.64
C THR A 3 31.99 -19.82 -16.06
N LYS A 4 31.83 -21.07 -15.61
CA LYS A 4 30.63 -21.54 -14.91
C LYS A 4 30.35 -20.75 -13.62
N PHE A 5 31.38 -20.40 -12.85
CA PHE A 5 31.24 -19.66 -11.59
C PHE A 5 30.75 -18.22 -11.84
N LEU A 6 31.20 -17.61 -12.95
CA LEU A 6 30.80 -16.26 -13.34
C LEU A 6 29.30 -16.19 -13.69
N ILE A 7 28.77 -17.21 -14.36
CA ILE A 7 27.35 -17.28 -14.75
C ILE A 7 26.44 -17.43 -13.54
N PHE A 8 26.79 -18.33 -12.60
CA PHE A 8 26.03 -18.49 -11.36
C PHE A 8 26.04 -17.24 -10.50
N PHE A 9 27.18 -16.54 -10.44
CA PHE A 9 27.30 -15.26 -9.76
C PHE A 9 26.45 -14.16 -10.41
N LEU A 10 26.43 -14.08 -11.74
CA LEU A 10 25.60 -13.09 -12.46
C LEU A 10 24.10 -13.32 -12.23
N LEU A 11 23.66 -14.58 -12.30
CA LEU A 11 22.25 -14.97 -12.10
C LEU A 11 21.76 -14.66 -10.69
N THR A 12 22.61 -14.90 -9.68
CA THR A 12 22.27 -14.60 -8.28
C THR A 12 22.15 -13.10 -8.06
N VAL A 13 23.07 -12.29 -8.60
CA VAL A 13 22.99 -10.81 -8.52
C VAL A 13 21.71 -10.27 -9.19
N LEU A 14 21.35 -10.77 -10.38
CA LEU A 14 20.12 -10.41 -11.10
C LEU A 14 18.84 -10.76 -10.32
N SER A 15 18.82 -11.93 -9.65
CA SER A 15 17.68 -12.31 -8.82
C SER A 15 17.52 -11.37 -7.62
N THR A 16 18.62 -11.02 -6.93
CA THR A 16 18.56 -10.13 -5.77
C THR A 16 18.12 -8.71 -6.11
N THR A 17 18.50 -8.18 -7.28
CA THR A 17 18.07 -6.85 -7.72
C THR A 17 16.59 -6.85 -8.11
N ALA A 18 16.10 -7.88 -8.80
CA ALA A 18 14.69 -8.01 -9.18
C ALA A 18 13.73 -8.11 -7.98
N PHE A 19 14.10 -8.84 -6.92
CA PHE A 19 13.29 -8.87 -5.69
C PHE A 19 13.34 -7.55 -4.93
N SER A 20 14.50 -6.87 -4.88
CA SER A 20 14.60 -5.58 -4.20
C SER A 20 13.76 -4.49 -4.88
N THR A 21 13.71 -4.44 -6.22
CA THR A 21 12.90 -3.47 -6.96
C THR A 21 11.41 -3.77 -6.90
N CYS A 22 11.02 -5.04 -6.72
CA CYS A 22 9.61 -5.42 -6.58
C CYS A 22 8.99 -4.89 -5.27
N TYR A 23 9.73 -4.88 -4.17
CA TYR A 23 9.26 -4.34 -2.88
C TYR A 23 9.07 -2.82 -2.87
N TYR A 24 9.73 -2.07 -3.77
CA TYR A 24 9.56 -0.61 -3.88
C TYR A 24 8.36 -0.18 -4.74
N ASN A 25 7.63 -1.12 -5.35
CA ASN A 25 6.52 -0.78 -6.24
C ASN A 25 5.14 -0.87 -5.57
N SER A 26 5.06 -1.26 -4.30
CA SER A 26 3.80 -1.30 -3.57
C SER A 26 3.94 -0.94 -2.10
N HIS A 27 2.98 -0.19 -1.57
CA HIS A 27 2.86 0.05 -0.13
C HIS A 27 1.40 0.22 0.28
N SER A 28 1.13 0.12 1.58
CA SER A 28 -0.22 0.22 2.12
C SER A 28 -0.44 1.54 2.83
N VAL A 29 -1.63 2.11 2.66
CA VAL A 29 -2.10 3.30 3.38
C VAL A 29 -3.29 2.91 4.24
N TYR A 30 -3.31 3.39 5.48
CA TYR A 30 -4.37 3.11 6.44
C TYR A 30 -5.19 4.37 6.70
N VAL A 31 -6.50 4.19 6.77
CA VAL A 31 -7.50 5.21 7.01
C VAL A 31 -8.37 4.77 8.16
N ASP A 32 -8.71 5.71 9.04
CA ASP A 32 -9.49 5.42 10.24
C ASP A 32 -10.98 5.63 9.94
N PRO A 33 -11.80 4.55 9.83
CA PRO A 33 -13.24 4.70 9.82
C PRO A 33 -13.70 5.16 11.21
N ILE A 34 -14.50 6.22 11.25
CA ILE A 34 -15.08 6.79 12.46
C ILE A 34 -16.61 6.82 12.34
N GLY A 35 -17.31 6.72 13.48
CA GLY A 35 -18.77 6.69 13.52
C GLY A 35 -19.36 5.29 13.31
N THR A 36 -20.69 5.23 13.31
CA THR A 36 -21.46 4.00 13.07
C THR A 36 -21.61 3.72 11.58
N GLU A 37 -22.14 2.56 11.20
CA GLU A 37 -22.33 2.18 9.79
C GLU A 37 -23.17 3.19 8.99
N GLU A 38 -24.23 3.73 9.59
CA GLU A 38 -25.12 4.72 8.96
C GLU A 38 -24.49 6.11 8.79
N ASN A 39 -23.49 6.45 9.61
CA ASN A 39 -22.85 7.78 9.62
C ASN A 39 -21.32 7.67 9.51
N ARG A 40 -20.85 6.66 8.77
CA ARG A 40 -19.43 6.34 8.66
C ARG A 40 -18.70 7.47 7.96
N LYS A 41 -17.69 8.01 8.63
CA LYS A 41 -16.74 8.96 8.07
C LYS A 41 -15.34 8.36 8.09
N TYR A 42 -14.42 9.00 7.39
CA TYR A 42 -13.07 8.50 7.22
C TYR A 42 -12.06 9.58 7.61
N ASN A 43 -11.16 9.28 8.52
CA ASN A 43 -10.05 10.16 8.87
C ASN A 43 -8.78 9.68 8.16
N TYR A 44 -8.23 10.55 7.32
CA TYR A 44 -6.97 10.32 6.62
C TYR A 44 -6.11 11.59 6.69
N GLY A 45 -4.88 11.46 7.20
CA GLY A 45 -3.96 12.59 7.35
C GLY A 45 -4.50 13.75 8.21
N GLY A 46 -5.37 13.45 9.18
CA GLY A 46 -6.01 14.44 10.06
C GLY A 46 -7.22 15.17 9.43
N LYS A 47 -7.61 14.82 8.20
CA LYS A 47 -8.81 15.36 7.54
C LYS A 47 -9.93 14.34 7.57
N ILE A 48 -11.15 14.83 7.77
CA ILE A 48 -12.38 14.02 7.79
C ILE A 48 -13.06 14.07 6.42
N TYR A 49 -13.38 12.90 5.89
CA TYR A 49 -14.11 12.67 4.64
C TYR A 49 -15.44 11.99 4.94
N ASN A 50 -16.51 12.39 4.26
CA ASN A 50 -17.85 11.88 4.54
C ASN A 50 -18.17 10.63 3.72
N THR A 51 -17.46 10.40 2.63
CA THR A 51 -17.68 9.25 1.76
C THR A 51 -16.39 8.50 1.47
N ILE A 52 -16.54 7.23 1.08
CA ILE A 52 -15.42 6.40 0.69
C ILE A 52 -14.74 6.92 -0.59
N ASP A 53 -15.51 7.47 -1.53
CA ASP A 53 -14.99 8.00 -2.78
C ASP A 53 -14.15 9.26 -2.58
N GLU A 54 -14.53 10.11 -1.63
CA GLU A 54 -13.76 11.29 -1.24
C GLU A 54 -12.39 10.89 -0.68
N VAL A 55 -12.36 9.91 0.24
CA VAL A 55 -11.08 9.46 0.79
C VAL A 55 -10.25 8.70 -0.24
N ARG A 56 -10.87 7.94 -1.15
CA ARG A 56 -10.16 7.27 -2.25
C ARG A 56 -9.41 8.27 -3.13
N LYS A 57 -10.09 9.37 -3.52
CA LYS A 57 -9.47 10.47 -4.26
C LYS A 57 -8.36 11.14 -3.46
N ALA A 58 -8.57 11.35 -2.16
CA ALA A 58 -7.55 11.93 -1.29
C ALA A 58 -6.29 11.05 -1.19
N VAL A 59 -6.46 9.73 -1.07
CA VAL A 59 -5.37 8.75 -1.07
C VAL A 59 -4.62 8.79 -2.39
N GLN A 60 -5.31 8.76 -3.53
CA GLN A 60 -4.67 8.85 -4.86
C GLN A 60 -3.91 10.17 -5.04
N ASN A 61 -4.51 11.30 -4.68
CA ASN A 61 -3.89 12.62 -4.81
C ASN A 61 -2.67 12.79 -3.90
N ALA A 62 -2.68 12.19 -2.71
CA ALA A 62 -1.56 12.24 -1.77
C ALA A 62 -0.40 11.32 -2.20
N ASN A 63 -0.68 10.27 -2.97
CA ASN A 63 0.29 9.26 -3.40
C ASN A 63 0.47 9.32 -4.92
N THR A 64 0.97 10.45 -5.41
CA THR A 64 1.19 10.67 -6.85
C THR A 64 2.12 9.61 -7.44
N GLY A 65 1.77 9.09 -8.62
CA GLY A 65 2.50 7.99 -9.27
C GLY A 65 2.10 6.59 -8.79
N TYR A 66 1.08 6.48 -7.94
CA TYR A 66 0.50 5.21 -7.52
C TYR A 66 -1.00 5.14 -7.86
N GLN A 67 -1.46 3.93 -8.09
CA GLN A 67 -2.88 3.57 -8.20
C GLN A 67 -3.27 2.63 -7.08
N ILE A 68 -4.52 2.72 -6.64
CA ILE A 68 -5.09 1.79 -5.65
C ILE A 68 -5.34 0.45 -6.36
N SER A 69 -4.68 -0.61 -5.89
CA SER A 69 -4.87 -1.98 -6.38
C SER A 69 -5.89 -2.76 -5.57
N LYS A 70 -5.98 -2.49 -4.26
CA LYS A 70 -6.88 -3.18 -3.34
C LYS A 70 -7.39 -2.23 -2.26
N GLU A 71 -8.64 -2.41 -1.88
CA GLU A 71 -9.28 -1.77 -0.73
C GLU A 71 -9.81 -2.88 0.18
N GLU A 72 -9.46 -2.86 1.46
CA GLU A 72 -9.83 -3.90 2.43
C GLU A 72 -10.08 -3.31 3.81
N LEU A 73 -11.17 -3.74 4.45
CA LEU A 73 -11.39 -3.44 5.87
C LEU A 73 -10.59 -4.44 6.71
N THR A 74 -9.66 -3.93 7.50
CA THR A 74 -8.79 -4.72 8.37
C THR A 74 -8.95 -4.26 9.83
N ILE A 75 -8.33 -4.98 10.76
CA ILE A 75 -8.28 -4.62 12.18
C ILE A 75 -6.84 -4.33 12.54
N ASP A 76 -6.59 -3.16 13.11
CA ASP A 76 -5.28 -2.86 13.71
C ASP A 76 -5.09 -3.77 14.93
N SER A 77 -4.07 -4.63 14.88
CA SER A 77 -3.78 -5.58 15.95
C SER A 77 -3.37 -4.93 17.27
N THR A 78 -2.99 -3.65 17.26
CA THR A 78 -2.57 -2.93 18.47
C THR A 78 -3.77 -2.28 19.17
N SER A 79 -4.62 -1.58 18.40
CA SER A 79 -5.78 -0.85 18.94
C SER A 79 -7.07 -1.65 18.92
N TYR A 80 -7.10 -2.79 18.22
CA TYR A 80 -8.31 -3.59 17.90
C TYR A 80 -9.41 -2.76 17.23
N GLN A 81 -9.05 -1.64 16.62
CA GLN A 81 -9.98 -0.79 15.89
C GLN A 81 -10.00 -1.15 14.42
N PRO A 82 -11.18 -1.05 13.75
CA PRO A 82 -11.25 -1.20 12.31
C PRO A 82 -10.40 -0.13 11.63
N LYS A 83 -9.67 -0.53 10.60
CA LYS A 83 -8.91 0.33 9.69
C LYS A 83 -9.29 -0.01 8.27
N LEU A 84 -9.39 0.99 7.42
CA LEU A 84 -9.50 0.79 5.99
C LEU A 84 -8.10 0.83 5.38
N LYS A 85 -7.69 -0.27 4.75
CA LYS A 85 -6.38 -0.44 4.11
C LYS A 85 -6.53 -0.27 2.60
N PHE A 86 -5.74 0.63 2.03
CA PHE A 86 -5.55 0.77 0.60
C PHE A 86 -4.16 0.26 0.23
N ASP A 87 -4.11 -0.80 -0.58
CA ASP A 87 -2.85 -1.21 -1.19
C ASP A 87 -2.63 -0.41 -2.47
N LEU A 88 -1.48 0.23 -2.53
CA LEU A 88 -1.05 1.06 -3.63
C LEU A 88 0.01 0.33 -4.43
N VAL A 89 -0.07 0.43 -5.76
CA VAL A 89 0.95 -0.05 -6.68
C VAL A 89 1.36 1.08 -7.62
N LYS A 90 2.62 1.12 -8.02
CA LYS A 90 3.11 2.13 -8.97
C LYS A 90 2.32 2.04 -10.28
N SER A 91 1.85 3.19 -10.77
CA SER A 91 1.10 3.33 -12.03
C SER A 91 1.98 3.15 -13.26
#